data_AF-A0A7J4CRG4-F1
#
_entry.id   AF-A0A7J4CRG4-F1
#
_cell.length_a   1.000
_cell.length_b   1.000
_cell.length_c   1.000
_cell.angle_alpha   90.00
_cell.angle_beta   90.00
_cell.angle_gamma   90.00
#
_symmetry.space_group_name_H-M   'P 1'
#
loop_
_entity.id
_entity.type
_entity.pdbx_description
1 polymer ?
#
loop_
_entity_poly.entity_id
_entity_poly.type
_entity_poly.pdbx_seq_one_letter_code
_entity_poly.pdbx_strand_id
1 'polypeptide(L)'
;MKEPHHFRKVGYGMIMVAGSLAAIGLLQLTIGPDVLFGDTIQRQQVAVFEDCKLSDFQEPQCAKWIDQMQLQECRENKDIESSECKKYRMWVITDQELETILKNAQDEE
;
A
#
# COMPACT_ATOMS: atom_id res chain seq x y z
N MET A 1 -11.38 39.08 36.88
CA MET A 1 -11.39 37.62 37.07
C MET A 1 -10.10 37.07 36.49
N LYS A 2 -9.38 36.20 37.19
CA LYS A 2 -8.10 35.64 36.74
C LYS A 2 -8.38 34.53 35.73
N GLU A 3 -8.05 34.74 34.46
CA GLU A 3 -8.34 33.80 33.38
C GLU A 3 -7.65 32.45 33.64
N PRO A 4 -8.35 31.30 33.48
CA PRO A 4 -7.77 29.99 33.70
C PRO A 4 -6.87 29.62 32.51
N HIS A 5 -5.58 29.90 32.62
CA HIS A 5 -4.61 29.46 31.61
C HIS A 5 -4.34 27.95 31.74
N HIS A 6 -4.72 27.19 30.72
CA HIS A 6 -4.50 25.74 30.62
C HIS A 6 -3.06 25.35 30.22
N PHE A 7 -2.04 26.00 30.78
CA PHE A 7 -0.63 25.80 30.42
C PHE A 7 -0.16 24.32 30.51
N ARG A 8 -0.71 23.55 31.46
CA ARG A 8 -0.34 22.13 31.65
C ARG A 8 -0.78 21.23 30.49
N LYS A 9 -1.95 21.48 29.89
CA LYS A 9 -2.44 20.68 28.75
C LYS A 9 -1.62 20.95 27.48
N VAL A 10 -1.26 22.22 27.27
CA VAL A 10 -0.41 22.61 26.13
C VAL A 10 0.98 21.99 26.24
N GLY A 11 1.53 21.90 27.46
CA GLY A 11 2.83 21.28 27.71
C GLY A 11 2.90 19.79 27.34
N TYR A 12 1.89 18.99 27.70
CA TYR A 12 1.86 17.56 27.33
C TYR A 12 1.75 17.35 25.81
N GLY A 13 0.97 18.19 25.12
CA GLY A 13 0.89 18.17 23.66
C GLY A 13 2.23 18.46 23.01
N MET A 14 2.95 19.47 23.50
CA MET A 14 4.26 19.86 22.97
C MET A 14 5.33 18.78 23.19
N ILE A 15 5.30 18.08 24.34
CA ILE A 15 6.20 16.96 24.63
C ILE A 15 5.92 15.76 23.71
N MET A 16 4.65 15.45 23.43
CA MET A 16 4.28 14.35 22.54
C MET A 16 4.74 14.61 21.10
N VAL A 17 4.59 15.85 20.61
CA VAL A 17 5.08 16.25 19.29
C VAL A 17 6.61 16.19 19.24
N ALA A 18 7.30 16.75 20.23
CA ALA A 18 8.76 16.70 20.31
C ALA A 18 9.29 15.26 20.39
N GLY A 19 8.62 14.38 21.16
CA GLY A 19 8.96 12.97 21.25
C GLY A 19 8.80 12.23 19.91
N SER A 20 7.73 12.53 19.18
CA SER A 20 7.50 11.96 17.84
C SER A 20 8.59 12.37 16.85
N LEU A 21 8.98 13.66 16.85
CA LEU A 21 10.04 14.17 16.00
C LEU A 21 11.42 13.58 16.37
N ALA A 22 11.70 13.44 17.67
CA ALA A 22 12.93 12.81 18.13
C ALA A 22 13.01 11.32 17.72
N ALA A 23 11.90 10.58 17.80
CA ALA A 23 11.85 9.19 17.39
C ALA A 23 12.13 9.02 15.89
N ILE A 24 11.53 9.86 15.03
CA ILE A 24 11.79 9.85 13.59
C ILE A 24 13.26 10.20 13.30
N GLY A 25 13.83 11.18 14.02
CA GLY A 25 15.25 11.53 13.90
C GLY A 25 16.19 10.38 14.26
N LEU A 26 15.89 9.61 15.31
CA LEU A 26 16.66 8.42 15.69
C LEU A 26 16.54 7.29 14.66
N LEU A 27 15.35 7.07 14.08
CA LEU A 27 15.18 6.10 13.00
C LEU A 27 16.03 6.47 11.78
N GLN A 28 16.10 7.76 11.44
CA GLN A 28 16.93 8.22 10.33
C GLN A 28 18.43 8.00 10.58
N LEU A 29 18.91 8.18 11.81
CA LEU A 29 20.32 7.93 12.16
C LEU A 29 20.68 6.45 12.17
N THR A 30 19.73 5.58 12.53
CA THR A 30 19.94 4.13 12.62
C THR A 30 19.82 3.43 11.27
N ILE A 31 18.93 3.88 10.39
CA ILE A 31 18.72 3.31 9.04
C ILE A 31 19.55 4.04 7.97
N GLY A 32 19.91 5.31 8.22
CA GLY A 32 20.70 6.15 7.31
C GLY A 32 22.05 5.61 6.82
N PRO A 33 22.81 4.74 7.54
CA PRO A 33 24.02 4.16 6.97
C PRO A 33 23.75 3.17 5.83
N ASP A 34 22.54 2.61 5.75
CA ASP A 34 22.14 1.67 4.72
C ASP A 34 21.23 2.34 3.69
N VAL A 35 21.86 2.98 2.69
CA VAL A 35 21.16 3.59 1.54
C VAL A 35 20.41 2.56 0.69
N LEU A 36 20.72 1.27 0.85
CA LEU A 36 20.07 0.17 0.17
C LEU A 36 19.07 -0.56 1.09
N PHE A 37 18.74 -0.02 2.25
CA PHE A 37 17.81 -0.66 3.18
C PHE A 37 16.44 -0.90 2.51
N GLY A 38 15.92 0.10 1.80
CA GLY A 38 14.68 -0.02 1.03
C GLY A 38 14.76 -1.05 -0.09
N ASP A 39 15.86 -1.07 -0.84
CA ASP A 39 16.09 -2.03 -1.94
C ASP A 39 16.22 -3.48 -1.39
N THR A 40 16.92 -3.65 -0.28
CA THR A 40 17.09 -4.96 0.37
C THR A 40 15.77 -5.53 0.84
N ILE A 41 14.92 -4.72 1.49
CA ILE A 41 13.58 -5.14 1.91
C ILE A 41 12.70 -5.48 0.70
N GLN A 42 12.77 -4.67 -0.36
CA GLN A 42 12.02 -4.95 -1.58
C GLN A 42 12.44 -6.28 -2.21
N ARG A 43 13.75 -6.54 -2.34
CA ARG A 43 14.26 -7.82 -2.87
C ARG A 43 13.83 -9.01 -2.02
N GLN A 44 13.83 -8.87 -0.70
CA GLN A 44 13.35 -9.93 0.20
C GLN A 44 11.85 -10.21 -0.02
N GLN A 45 11.03 -9.18 -0.17
CA GLN A 45 9.60 -9.38 -0.45
C GLN A 45 9.35 -10.01 -1.82
N VAL A 46 10.15 -9.65 -2.83
CA VAL A 46 10.09 -10.29 -4.15
C VAL A 46 10.48 -11.76 -4.06
N ALA A 47 11.55 -12.11 -3.33
CA ALA A 47 11.95 -13.50 -3.14
C ALA A 47 10.83 -14.33 -2.48
N VAL A 48 10.20 -13.80 -1.43
CA VAL A 48 9.05 -14.46 -0.78
C VAL A 48 7.87 -14.62 -1.73
N PHE A 49 7.60 -13.62 -2.57
CA PHE A 49 6.56 -13.72 -3.59
C PHE A 49 6.87 -14.80 -4.64
N GLU A 50 8.12 -14.89 -5.10
CA GLU A 50 8.55 -15.94 -6.04
C GLU A 50 8.43 -17.33 -5.43
N ASP A 51 8.82 -17.51 -4.16
CA ASP A 51 8.64 -18.76 -3.42
C ASP A 51 7.14 -19.13 -3.29
N CYS A 52 6.29 -18.14 -3.00
CA CYS A 52 4.83 -18.32 -2.98
C CYS A 52 4.27 -18.71 -4.34
N LYS A 53 4.81 -18.17 -5.43
CA LYS A 53 4.41 -18.50 -6.80
C LYS A 53 4.75 -19.94 -7.16
N LEU A 54 5.87 -20.49 -6.67
CA LEU A 54 6.24 -21.89 -6.87
C LEU A 54 5.26 -22.86 -6.19
N SER A 55 4.63 -22.43 -5.11
CA SER A 55 3.66 -23.22 -4.33
C SER A 55 2.20 -22.88 -4.66
N ASP A 56 1.96 -22.16 -5.76
CA ASP A 56 0.63 -21.73 -6.22
C ASP A 56 -0.17 -20.98 -5.13
N PHE A 57 0.51 -20.19 -4.32
CA PHE A 57 -0.06 -19.40 -3.21
C PHE A 57 -0.86 -20.19 -2.17
N GLN A 58 -0.66 -21.51 -2.06
CA GLN A 58 -1.38 -22.36 -1.10
C GLN A 58 -0.89 -22.21 0.35
N GLU A 59 0.33 -21.69 0.54
CA GLU A 59 0.94 -21.59 1.87
C GLU A 59 0.44 -20.36 2.64
N PRO A 60 0.19 -20.45 3.96
CA PRO A 60 -0.47 -19.38 4.71
C PRO A 60 0.32 -18.06 4.74
N GLN A 61 1.65 -18.08 4.58
CA GLN A 61 2.42 -16.84 4.45
C GLN A 61 2.09 -16.05 3.17
N CYS A 62 1.49 -16.69 2.17
CA CYS A 62 1.15 -16.11 0.87
C CYS A 62 -0.22 -15.42 0.85
N ALA A 63 -1.00 -15.51 1.94
CA ALA A 63 -2.35 -14.96 2.05
C ALA A 63 -2.44 -13.47 1.74
N LYS A 64 -1.35 -12.72 1.97
CA LYS A 64 -1.25 -11.29 1.66
C LYS A 64 -1.49 -10.98 0.16
N TRP A 65 -1.11 -11.88 -0.73
CA TRP A 65 -1.14 -11.64 -2.18
C TRP A 65 -2.35 -12.26 -2.89
N ILE A 66 -3.11 -13.14 -2.23
CA ILE A 66 -4.26 -13.84 -2.85
C ILE A 66 -5.29 -12.85 -3.41
N ASP A 67 -5.65 -11.83 -2.63
CA ASP A 67 -6.63 -10.80 -3.03
C ASP A 67 -6.17 -10.02 -4.28
N GLN A 68 -4.86 -9.74 -4.36
CA GLN A 68 -4.26 -9.02 -5.48
C GLN A 68 -4.19 -9.89 -6.73
N MET A 69 -3.83 -11.16 -6.59
CA MET A 69 -3.81 -12.11 -7.70
C MET A 69 -5.22 -12.31 -8.27
N GLN A 70 -6.24 -12.47 -7.41
CA GLN A 70 -7.63 -12.56 -7.85
C GLN A 70 -8.07 -11.29 -8.58
N LEU A 71 -7.75 -10.11 -8.06
CA LEU A 71 -8.06 -8.84 -8.73
C LEU A 71 -7.38 -8.75 -10.11
N GLN A 72 -6.11 -9.17 -10.22
CA GLN A 72 -5.38 -9.20 -11.49
C GLN A 72 -6.02 -10.15 -12.48
N GLU A 73 -6.35 -11.38 -12.06
CA GLU A 73 -7.02 -12.37 -12.91
C GLU A 73 -8.38 -11.85 -13.41
N CYS A 74 -9.19 -11.22 -12.53
CA CYS A 74 -10.46 -10.62 -12.91
C CYS A 74 -10.29 -9.44 -13.90
N ARG A 75 -9.21 -8.67 -13.77
CA ARG A 75 -8.88 -7.57 -14.68
C ARG A 75 -8.45 -8.09 -16.05
N GLU A 76 -7.57 -9.09 -16.10
CA GLU A 76 -7.09 -9.71 -17.33
C GLU A 76 -8.24 -10.38 -18.10
N ASN A 77 -9.09 -11.13 -17.38
CA ASN A 77 -10.26 -11.80 -17.96
C ASN A 77 -11.43 -10.86 -18.23
N LYS A 78 -11.36 -9.59 -17.77
CA LYS A 78 -12.43 -8.60 -17.88
C LYS A 78 -13.76 -9.11 -17.29
N ASP A 79 -13.68 -9.98 -16.29
CA ASP A 79 -14.81 -10.67 -15.69
C ASP A 79 -15.39 -9.85 -14.53
N ILE A 80 -16.70 -9.60 -14.59
CA ILE A 80 -17.47 -8.86 -13.59
C ILE A 80 -18.63 -9.67 -13.00
N GLU A 81 -18.91 -10.86 -13.56
CA GLU A 81 -20.09 -11.66 -13.25
C GLU A 81 -19.77 -12.92 -12.45
N SER A 82 -18.54 -13.44 -12.52
CA SER A 82 -18.11 -14.57 -11.69
C SER A 82 -18.20 -14.26 -10.18
N SER A 83 -18.50 -15.28 -9.37
CA SER A 83 -18.66 -15.14 -7.91
C SER A 83 -17.42 -14.55 -7.23
N GLU A 84 -16.23 -14.93 -7.71
CA GLU A 84 -14.95 -14.45 -7.19
C GLU A 84 -14.67 -12.99 -7.61
N CYS A 85 -15.02 -12.63 -8.86
CA CYS A 85 -14.76 -11.31 -9.42
C CYS A 85 -15.80 -10.25 -9.07
N LYS A 86 -16.99 -10.68 -8.61
CA LYS A 86 -18.07 -9.77 -8.20
C LYS A 86 -17.64 -8.79 -7.11
N LYS A 87 -16.73 -9.21 -6.22
CA LYS A 87 -16.14 -8.35 -5.18
C LYS A 87 -15.34 -7.18 -5.78
N TYR A 88 -14.67 -7.40 -6.91
CA TYR A 88 -13.78 -6.45 -7.56
C TYR A 88 -14.40 -5.73 -8.76
N ARG A 89 -15.67 -6.02 -9.06
CA ARG A 89 -16.42 -5.51 -10.22
C ARG A 89 -16.17 -4.03 -10.51
N MET A 90 -16.23 -3.17 -9.49
CA MET A 90 -16.06 -1.74 -9.71
C MET A 90 -14.65 -1.41 -10.24
N TRP A 91 -13.62 -2.00 -9.64
CA TRP A 91 -12.24 -1.80 -10.07
C TRP A 91 -12.00 -2.26 -11.51
N VAL A 92 -12.59 -3.40 -11.89
CA VAL A 92 -12.49 -3.94 -13.26
C VAL A 92 -13.19 -3.01 -14.27
N ILE A 93 -14.39 -2.53 -13.95
CA ILE A 93 -15.14 -1.61 -14.83
C ILE A 93 -14.37 -0.30 -15.01
N THR A 94 -13.88 0.30 -13.91
CA THR A 94 -13.12 1.56 -13.99
C THR A 94 -11.87 1.41 -14.86
N ASP A 95 -11.20 0.27 -14.79
CA ASP A 95 -10.01 0.02 -15.62
C ASP A 95 -10.37 -0.09 -17.11
N GLN A 96 -11.49 -0.75 -17.43
CA GLN A 96 -11.99 -0.82 -18.80
C GLN A 96 -12.39 0.56 -19.34
N GLU A 97 -13.11 1.35 -18.53
CA GLU A 97 -13.47 2.72 -18.89
C GLU A 97 -12.22 3.55 -19.15
N LEU A 98 -11.21 3.45 -18.28
CA LEU A 98 -9.94 4.16 -18.46
C LEU A 98 -9.20 3.73 -19.73
N GLU A 99 -9.14 2.42 -20.02
CA GLU A 99 -8.58 1.92 -21.28
C GLU A 99 -9.29 2.50 -22.51
N THR A 100 -10.62 2.61 -22.47
CA THR A 100 -11.38 3.18 -23.60
C THR A 100 -11.15 4.68 -23.75
N ILE A 101 -11.10 5.43 -22.64
CA ILE A 101 -10.80 6.87 -22.66
C ILE A 101 -9.41 7.11 -23.24
N LEU A 102 -8.40 6.34 -22.82
CA LEU A 102 -7.03 6.47 -23.30
C LEU A 102 -6.89 6.14 -24.79
N LYS A 103 -7.61 5.13 -25.28
CA LYS A 103 -7.64 4.81 -26.72
C LYS A 103 -8.27 5.93 -27.54
N ASN A 104 -9.44 6.42 -27.12
CA ASN A 104 -10.10 7.52 -27.81
C ASN A 104 -9.22 8.79 -27.84
N ALA A 105 -8.50 9.09 -26.76
CA ALA A 105 -7.58 10.23 -26.71
C ALA A 105 -6.36 10.06 -27.64
N GLN A 106 -5.87 8.83 -27.85
CA GLN A 106 -4.80 8.55 -28.82
C GLN A 106 -5.28 8.64 -30.27
N ASP A 107 -6.53 8.27 -30.54
CA ASP A 107 -7.11 8.32 -31.89
C ASP A 107 -7.50 9.77 -32.32
N GLU A 108 -7.54 10.72 -31.38
CA GLU A 108 -7.81 12.15 -31.61
C GLU A 108 -6.55 13.00 -31.86
N GLU A 109 -5.34 12.43 -31.73
CA GLU A 109 -4.05 13.05 -32.13
C GLU A 109 -3.64 12.70 -33.58
#